data_AF-A0A7R7ZRS2-F1
#
_entry.id   AF-A0A7R7ZRS2-F1
#
_cell.length_a   1.000
_cell.length_b   1.000
_cell.length_c   1.000
_cell.angle_alpha   90.00
_cell.angle_beta   90.00
_cell.angle_gamma   90.00
#
_symmetry.space_group_name_H-M   'P 1'
#
loop_
_entity.id
_entity.type
_entity.pdbx_description
1 polymer ?
#
loop_
_entity_poly.entity_id
_entity_poly.type
_entity_poly.pdbx_seq_one_letter_code
_entity_poly.pdbx_strand_id
1 'polypeptide(L)'
;MWLSITRGVDWKWKQVVKDMFAANDFYGSEIVQVKTPTLSKRRFVLVGDAVYAPGPTGGGASLAMAGAYLLAGEIIKHNGYLAAGFRGFEQQVRPLINDLQKILPLVPTAFAPQTAWRIWLRTMIFFFSFICWSRILEFFQKVFQWLIRSH
;
A
#
# COMPACT_ATOMS: atom_id res chain seq x y z
N MET A 1 -15.22 -14.76 14.57
CA MET A 1 -14.25 -14.46 13.50
C MET A 1 -13.17 -13.50 13.98
N TRP A 2 -13.44 -12.24 14.33
CA TRP A 2 -12.40 -11.28 14.73
C TRP A 2 -11.55 -11.68 15.95
N LEU A 3 -12.17 -12.24 17.00
CA LEU A 3 -11.44 -12.72 18.20
C LEU A 3 -10.48 -13.90 17.94
N SER A 4 -10.66 -14.66 16.85
CA SER A 4 -9.76 -15.77 16.52
C SER A 4 -8.53 -15.34 15.73
N ILE A 5 -8.60 -14.22 15.00
CA ILE A 5 -7.49 -13.68 14.18
C ILE A 5 -6.44 -12.98 15.05
N THR A 6 -6.78 -12.67 16.29
CA THR A 6 -6.00 -11.78 17.17
C THR A 6 -5.45 -12.47 18.42
N ARG A 7 -5.47 -13.81 18.43
CA ARG A 7 -4.83 -14.58 19.50
C ARG A 7 -3.31 -14.32 19.45
N GLY A 8 -2.75 -13.83 20.55
CA GLY A 8 -1.31 -13.51 20.66
C GLY A 8 -0.93 -12.06 20.33
N VAL A 9 -1.90 -11.15 20.14
CA VAL A 9 -1.63 -9.71 19.99
C VAL A 9 -1.84 -9.02 21.35
N ASP A 10 -0.74 -8.68 22.02
CA ASP A 10 -0.81 -8.17 23.40
C ASP A 10 -0.99 -6.65 23.51
N TRP A 11 -0.53 -5.88 22.52
CA TRP A 11 -0.55 -4.41 22.63
C TRP A 11 -1.92 -3.83 22.30
N LYS A 12 -2.58 -3.24 23.32
CA LYS A 12 -3.88 -2.51 23.26
C LYS A 12 -5.06 -3.24 22.63
N TRP A 13 -4.91 -4.49 22.20
CA TRP A 13 -5.94 -5.21 21.45
C TRP A 13 -7.27 -5.35 22.20
N LYS A 14 -7.24 -5.64 23.51
CA LYS A 14 -8.46 -5.73 24.33
C LYS A 14 -9.27 -4.44 24.31
N GLN A 15 -8.58 -3.29 24.30
CA GLN A 15 -9.22 -1.98 24.21
C GLN A 15 -9.74 -1.72 22.80
N VAL A 16 -8.93 -1.99 21.77
CA VAL A 16 -9.34 -1.86 20.36
C VAL A 16 -10.59 -2.68 20.04
N VAL A 17 -10.69 -3.92 20.51
CA VAL A 17 -11.89 -4.76 20.31
C VAL A 17 -13.12 -4.19 21.01
N LYS A 18 -12.95 -3.74 22.25
CA LYS A 18 -14.04 -3.15 23.02
C LYS A 18 -14.58 -1.92 22.28
N ASP A 19 -13.69 -1.05 21.84
CA ASP A 19 -14.04 0.18 21.12
C ASP A 19 -14.61 -0.14 19.73
N MET A 20 -14.12 -1.18 19.06
CA MET A 20 -14.65 -1.68 17.79
C MET A 20 -16.12 -2.11 17.88
N PHE A 21 -16.50 -2.80 18.96
CA PHE A 21 -17.90 -3.20 19.19
C PHE A 21 -18.79 -2.04 19.66
N ALA A 22 -18.21 -0.98 20.21
CA ALA A 22 -18.93 0.21 20.67
C ALA A 22 -19.05 1.29 19.58
N ALA A 23 -18.27 1.20 18.50
CA ALA A 23 -18.26 2.18 17.42
C ALA A 23 -19.51 2.07 16.53
N ASN A 24 -20.09 3.22 16.21
CA ASN A 24 -21.24 3.31 15.29
C ASN A 24 -20.82 3.39 13.81
N ASP A 25 -19.52 3.59 13.55
CA ASP A 25 -18.92 3.81 12.23
C ASP A 25 -17.84 2.76 11.91
N PHE A 26 -17.92 1.60 12.54
CA PHE A 26 -16.97 0.51 12.28
C PHE A 26 -16.99 0.10 10.80
N TYR A 27 -15.82 0.20 10.15
CA TYR A 27 -15.60 -0.25 8.78
C TYR A 27 -14.55 -1.34 8.72
N GLY A 28 -14.92 -2.49 8.15
CA GLY A 28 -14.02 -3.60 7.87
C GLY A 28 -14.33 -4.16 6.48
N SER A 29 -13.32 -4.21 5.61
CA SER A 29 -13.45 -4.78 4.27
C SER A 29 -12.28 -5.71 3.97
N GLU A 30 -12.54 -6.74 3.18
CA GLU A 30 -11.49 -7.56 2.61
C GLU A 30 -10.73 -6.77 1.53
N ILE A 31 -9.41 -6.97 1.45
CA ILE A 31 -8.60 -6.39 0.39
C ILE A 31 -8.72 -7.31 -0.83
N VAL A 32 -9.63 -6.98 -1.74
CA VAL A 32 -9.89 -7.74 -2.97
C VAL A 32 -9.55 -6.92 -4.22
N GLN A 33 -9.18 -7.62 -5.29
CA GLN A 33 -8.96 -7.03 -6.61
C GLN A 33 -10.02 -7.54 -7.59
N VAL A 34 -10.73 -6.62 -8.25
CA VAL A 34 -11.72 -6.95 -9.28
C VAL A 34 -11.00 -7.15 -10.62
N LYS A 35 -11.10 -8.36 -11.19
CA LYS A 35 -10.50 -8.71 -12.49
C LYS A 35 -11.60 -9.03 -13.50
N THR A 36 -11.86 -8.13 -14.43
CA THR A 36 -12.88 -8.30 -15.46
C THR A 36 -12.29 -8.29 -16.87
N PRO A 37 -12.81 -9.14 -17.79
CA PRO A 37 -12.31 -9.20 -19.16
C PRO A 37 -12.65 -7.96 -19.97
N THR A 38 -13.68 -7.20 -19.61
CA THR A 38 -14.09 -5.95 -20.28
C THR A 38 -14.53 -4.93 -19.24
N LEU A 39 -14.20 -3.65 -19.44
CA LEU A 39 -14.56 -2.58 -18.51
C LEU A 39 -15.89 -1.89 -18.85
N SER A 40 -16.45 -2.19 -20.02
CA SER A 40 -17.70 -1.59 -20.47
C SER A 40 -18.69 -2.62 -21.00
N LYS A 41 -19.98 -2.32 -20.87
CA LYS A 41 -21.08 -3.10 -21.44
C LYS A 41 -22.20 -2.16 -21.87
N ARG A 42 -22.47 -2.09 -23.18
CA ARG A 42 -23.47 -1.19 -23.79
C ARG A 42 -23.25 0.28 -23.42
N ARG A 43 -23.99 0.78 -22.43
CA ARG A 43 -23.96 2.17 -21.96
C ARG A 43 -23.36 2.32 -20.56
N PHE A 44 -22.87 1.22 -19.98
CA PHE A 44 -22.26 1.18 -18.65
C PHE A 44 -20.75 1.00 -18.80
N VAL A 45 -19.98 1.72 -17.98
CA VAL A 45 -18.53 1.61 -17.88
C VAL A 45 -18.14 1.62 -16.41
N LEU A 46 -17.18 0.78 -16.06
CA LEU A 46 -16.61 0.71 -14.72
C LEU A 46 -15.48 1.75 -14.61
N VAL A 47 -15.41 2.44 -13.48
CA VAL A 47 -14.39 3.46 -13.15
C VAL A 47 -14.11 3.46 -11.64
N GLY A 48 -12.96 4.00 -11.24
CA GLY A 48 -12.56 4.11 -9.83
C GLY A 48 -12.18 2.77 -9.20
N ASP A 49 -12.44 2.62 -7.89
CA ASP A 49 -12.06 1.41 -7.14
C ASP A 49 -12.72 0.13 -7.67
N ALA A 50 -13.82 0.23 -8.41
CA ALA A 50 -14.43 -0.89 -9.12
C ALA A 50 -13.52 -1.49 -10.22
N VAL A 51 -12.48 -0.76 -10.64
CA VAL A 51 -11.54 -1.14 -11.70
C VAL A 51 -10.11 -1.19 -11.17
N TYR A 52 -9.74 -0.23 -10.33
CA TYR A 52 -8.34 0.05 -10.01
C TYR A 52 -7.90 -0.42 -8.63
N ALA A 53 -8.82 -0.79 -7.73
CA ALA A 53 -8.63 -1.03 -6.30
C ALA A 53 -7.14 -1.20 -5.90
N PRO A 54 -6.41 -0.09 -5.64
CA PRO A 54 -4.97 -0.12 -5.51
C PRO A 54 -4.56 -0.54 -4.09
N GLY A 55 -5.16 -1.60 -3.54
CA GLY A 55 -4.86 -2.10 -2.20
C GLY A 55 -4.80 -1.00 -1.12
N PRO A 56 -4.03 -1.22 -0.02
CA PRO A 56 -3.92 -0.26 1.09
C PRO A 56 -2.93 0.88 0.82
N THR A 57 -2.60 1.19 -0.45
CA THR A 57 -1.57 2.18 -0.81
C THR A 57 -2.06 3.63 -0.78
N GLY A 58 -3.35 3.87 -0.54
CA GLY A 58 -3.94 5.21 -0.49
C GLY A 58 -4.13 5.88 -1.85
N GLY A 59 -3.83 5.21 -2.97
CA GLY A 59 -3.89 5.78 -4.32
C GLY A 59 -5.27 5.77 -5.00
N GLY A 60 -6.31 5.21 -4.36
CA GLY A 60 -7.62 4.97 -5.00
C GLY A 60 -8.30 6.24 -5.51
N ALA A 61 -8.30 7.31 -4.72
CA ALA A 61 -8.93 8.58 -5.08
C ALA A 61 -8.27 9.24 -6.29
N SER A 62 -6.93 9.32 -6.30
CA SER A 62 -6.18 9.89 -7.42
C SER A 62 -6.41 9.12 -8.72
N LEU A 63 -6.47 7.78 -8.64
CA LEU A 63 -6.75 6.94 -9.79
C LEU A 63 -8.21 7.04 -10.27
N ALA A 64 -9.16 7.20 -9.35
CA ALA A 64 -10.54 7.45 -9.72
C ALA A 64 -10.69 8.76 -10.49
N MET A 65 -10.03 9.84 -10.03
CA MET A 65 -10.03 11.13 -10.73
C MET A 65 -9.36 11.05 -12.10
N ALA A 66 -8.18 10.43 -12.19
CA ALA A 66 -7.48 10.24 -13.47
C ALA A 66 -8.30 9.38 -14.45
N GLY A 67 -8.92 8.30 -13.96
CA GLY A 67 -9.79 7.44 -14.76
C GLY A 67 -11.03 8.16 -15.28
N ALA A 68 -11.66 9.01 -14.47
CA ALA A 68 -12.79 9.83 -14.89
C ALA A 68 -12.39 10.84 -15.98
N TYR A 69 -11.22 11.48 -15.83
CA TYR A 69 -10.68 12.40 -16.83
C TYR A 69 -10.40 11.71 -18.17
N LEU A 70 -9.74 10.54 -18.14
CA LEU A 70 -9.47 9.75 -19.34
C LEU A 70 -10.76 9.32 -20.04
N LEU A 71 -11.75 8.86 -19.27
CA LEU A 71 -13.05 8.47 -19.82
C LEU A 71 -13.74 9.64 -20.53
N ALA A 72 -13.78 10.81 -19.88
CA ALA A 72 -14.36 12.01 -20.47
C ALA A 72 -13.62 12.43 -21.75
N GLY A 73 -12.29 12.41 -21.73
CA GLY A 73 -11.45 12.73 -22.89
C GLY A 73 -11.70 11.82 -24.08
N GLU A 74 -11.79 10.50 -23.86
CA GLU A 74 -12.04 9.54 -24.94
C GLU A 74 -13.47 9.65 -25.50
N ILE A 75 -14.48 9.96 -24.67
CA ILE A 75 -15.84 10.23 -25.16
C ILE A 75 -15.86 11.48 -26.06
N ILE A 76 -15.19 12.56 -25.65
CA ILE A 76 -15.11 13.81 -26.42
C ILE A 76 -14.37 13.58 -27.75
N LYS A 77 -13.21 12.89 -27.71
CA LYS A 77 -12.40 12.56 -28.89
C LYS A 77 -13.19 11.76 -29.93
N HIS A 78 -14.14 10.95 -29.48
CA HIS A 78 -15.02 10.17 -30.34
C HIS A 78 -16.38 10.85 -30.60
N ASN A 79 -16.47 12.19 -30.49
CA ASN A 79 -17.68 12.97 -30.78
C ASN A 79 -18.94 12.47 -30.03
N GLY A 80 -18.77 11.98 -28.81
CA GLY A 80 -19.88 11.45 -27.99
C GLY A 80 -20.31 10.01 -28.32
N TYR A 81 -19.65 9.32 -29.26
CA TYR A 81 -19.89 7.90 -29.52
C TYR A 81 -19.37 7.03 -28.37
N LEU A 82 -20.24 6.72 -27.41
CA LEU A 82 -19.92 5.98 -26.19
C LEU A 82 -19.18 4.66 -26.44
N ALA A 83 -19.61 3.87 -27.43
CA ALA A 83 -18.98 2.57 -27.71
C ALA A 83 -17.53 2.70 -28.23
N ALA A 84 -17.20 3.81 -28.89
CA ALA A 84 -15.83 4.10 -29.31
C ALA A 84 -15.03 4.69 -28.14
N GLY A 85 -15.61 5.66 -27.41
CA GLY A 85 -15.00 6.25 -26.21
C GLY A 85 -14.65 5.22 -25.14
N PHE A 86 -15.54 4.27 -24.85
CA PHE A 86 -15.27 3.21 -23.87
C PHE A 86 -14.15 2.27 -24.31
N ARG A 87 -14.03 1.99 -25.61
CA ARG A 87 -12.92 1.17 -26.15
C ARG A 87 -11.59 1.91 -26.06
N GLY A 88 -11.57 3.20 -26.41
CA GLY A 88 -10.38 4.05 -26.25
C GLY A 88 -9.93 4.13 -24.80
N PHE A 89 -10.88 4.38 -23.89
CA PHE A 89 -10.63 4.39 -22.45
C PHE A 89 -10.05 3.07 -21.94
N GLU A 90 -10.65 1.93 -22.33
CA GLU A 90 -10.17 0.61 -21.92
C GLU A 90 -8.74 0.34 -22.42
N GLN A 91 -8.40 0.75 -23.65
CA GLN A 91 -7.05 0.61 -24.19
C GLN A 91 -6.01 1.42 -23.41
N GLN A 92 -6.36 2.65 -23.00
CA GLN A 92 -5.47 3.53 -22.24
C GLN A 92 -5.24 3.02 -20.82
N VAL A 93 -6.29 2.49 -20.20
CA VAL A 93 -6.26 2.21 -18.75
C VAL A 93 -5.90 0.77 -18.41
N ARG A 94 -5.99 -0.17 -19.37
CA ARG A 94 -5.62 -1.57 -19.16
C ARG A 94 -4.15 -1.77 -18.73
N PRO A 95 -3.15 -1.08 -19.31
CA PRO A 95 -1.77 -1.18 -18.84
C PRO A 95 -1.62 -0.75 -17.37
N LEU A 96 -2.26 0.37 -16.99
CA LEU A 96 -2.26 0.89 -15.63
C LEU A 96 -2.87 -0.12 -14.64
N ILE A 97 -4.02 -0.72 -14.98
CA ILE A 97 -4.65 -1.77 -14.17
C ILE A 97 -3.70 -2.95 -13.99
N ASN A 98 -3.08 -3.41 -15.09
CA ASN A 98 -2.19 -4.57 -15.04
C ASN A 98 -0.98 -4.32 -14.13
N ASP A 99 -0.44 -3.11 -14.13
CA ASP A 99 0.70 -2.77 -13.28
C ASP A 99 0.31 -2.62 -11.81
N LEU A 100 -0.87 -2.06 -11.51
CA LEU A 100 -1.39 -1.97 -10.14
C LEU A 100 -1.82 -3.32 -9.57
N GLN A 101 -2.34 -4.22 -10.41
CA GLN A 101 -2.75 -5.56 -10.00
C GLN A 101 -1.59 -6.54 -9.88
N LYS A 102 -0.39 -6.20 -10.37
CA LYS A 102 0.85 -6.96 -10.11
C LYS A 102 1.30 -6.75 -8.67
N ILE A 103 0.66 -7.47 -7.74
CA ILE A 103 1.24 -7.64 -6.41
C ILE A 103 2.41 -8.63 -6.56
N LEU A 104 3.64 -8.12 -6.48
CA LEU A 104 4.81 -9.01 -6.38
C LEU A 104 4.64 -9.87 -5.11
N PRO A 105 4.73 -11.22 -5.20
CA PRO A 105 4.54 -12.10 -4.04
C PRO A 105 5.51 -11.82 -2.88
N LEU A 106 6.62 -11.13 -3.18
CA LEU A 106 7.60 -10.71 -2.20
C LEU A 106 7.15 -9.52 -1.33
N VAL A 107 6.24 -8.67 -1.81
CA VAL A 107 5.83 -7.41 -1.16
C VAL A 107 4.98 -7.64 0.11
N PRO A 108 3.90 -8.45 0.10
CA PRO A 108 3.14 -8.76 1.32
C PRO A 108 4.03 -9.43 2.37
N THR A 109 4.91 -10.33 1.89
CA THR A 109 5.88 -11.00 2.72
C THR A 109 6.79 -9.99 3.38
N ALA A 110 7.35 -9.01 2.65
CA ALA A 110 8.25 -7.95 3.13
C ALA A 110 7.60 -6.95 4.12
N PHE A 111 6.35 -6.54 3.88
CA PHE A 111 5.61 -5.60 4.73
C PHE A 111 5.19 -6.22 6.08
N ALA A 112 4.82 -7.50 6.09
CA ALA A 112 4.45 -8.22 7.30
C ALA A 112 5.36 -9.45 7.51
N PRO A 113 6.58 -9.28 8.07
CA PRO A 113 7.41 -10.40 8.46
C PRO A 113 6.72 -11.27 9.50
N GLN A 114 6.34 -12.48 9.12
CA GLN A 114 5.80 -13.46 10.06
C GLN A 114 6.91 -14.22 10.82
N THR A 115 8.19 -13.99 10.49
CA THR A 115 9.33 -14.64 11.15
C THR A 115 10.06 -13.69 12.10
N ALA A 116 10.17 -14.09 13.37
CA ALA A 116 10.86 -13.33 14.42
C ALA A 116 12.30 -12.94 14.02
N TRP A 117 13.00 -13.84 13.32
CA TRP A 117 14.32 -13.59 12.75
C TRP A 117 14.35 -12.38 11.81
N ARG A 118 13.34 -12.21 10.96
CA ARG A 118 13.31 -11.12 9.98
C ARG A 118 12.94 -9.78 10.61
N ILE A 119 12.12 -9.80 11.66
CA ILE A 119 11.85 -8.62 12.51
C ILE A 119 13.15 -8.19 13.20
N TRP A 120 13.86 -9.15 13.79
CA TRP A 120 15.14 -8.90 14.47
C TRP A 120 16.18 -8.34 13.50
N LEU A 121 16.35 -8.94 12.32
CA LEU A 121 17.32 -8.51 11.32
C LEU A 121 17.03 -7.09 10.79
N ARG A 122 15.76 -6.75 10.54
CA ARG A 122 15.34 -5.39 10.22
C ARG A 122 15.73 -4.41 11.34
N THR A 123 15.41 -4.73 12.59
CA THR A 123 15.73 -3.88 13.75
C THR A 123 17.25 -3.70 13.91
N MET A 124 18.04 -4.76 13.68
CA MET A 124 19.50 -4.70 13.73
C MET A 124 20.08 -3.80 12.63
N ILE A 125 19.54 -3.85 11.40
CA ILE A 125 19.98 -2.96 10.31
C ILE A 125 19.72 -1.50 10.67
N PHE A 126 18.50 -1.15 11.14
CA PHE A 126 18.20 0.23 11.54
C PHE A 126 19.08 0.70 12.70
N PHE A 127 19.32 -0.17 13.69
CA PHE A 127 20.19 0.13 14.82
C PHE A 127 21.64 0.35 14.39
N PHE A 128 22.17 -0.50 13.50
CA PHE A 128 23.52 -0.37 12.98
C PHE A 128 23.68 0.86 12.09
N SER A 129 22.71 1.16 11.21
CA SER A 129 22.69 2.41 10.43
C SER A 129 22.64 3.64 11.32
N PHE A 130 21.90 3.60 12.43
CA PHE A 130 21.88 4.69 13.41
C PHE A 130 23.24 4.86 14.12
N ILE A 131 23.91 3.76 14.48
CA ILE A 131 25.24 3.79 15.09
C ILE A 131 26.30 4.32 14.13
N CYS A 132 26.27 3.88 12.87
CA CYS A 132 27.19 4.39 11.84
C CYS A 132 26.93 5.88 11.56
N TRP A 133 25.67 6.32 11.56
CA TRP A 133 25.34 7.73 11.36
C TRP A 133 25.70 8.61 12.56
N SER A 134 25.52 8.11 13.79
CA SER A 134 25.77 8.90 15.02
C SER A 134 27.25 9.21 15.28
N ARG A 135 28.18 8.67 14.46
CA ARG A 135 29.64 8.85 14.60
C ARG A 135 30.14 8.56 16.03
N ILE A 136 29.41 7.74 16.78
CA ILE A 136 29.76 7.37 18.16
C ILE A 136 31.16 6.74 18.21
N LEU A 137 31.53 6.00 17.17
CA LEU A 137 32.86 5.41 17.02
C LEU A 137 33.96 6.47 16.90
N GLU A 138 33.70 7.61 16.23
CA GLU A 138 34.66 8.71 16.14
C GLU A 138 34.80 9.45 17.48
N PHE A 139 33.72 9.56 18.25
CA PHE A 139 33.78 10.09 19.61
C PHE A 139 34.67 9.22 20.50
N PHE A 140 34.48 7.90 20.47
CA PHE A 140 35.33 6.97 21.23
C PHE A 140 36.78 6.99 20.76
N GLN A 141 37.06 7.09 19.45
CA GLN A 141 38.42 7.24 18.94
C GLN A 141 39.10 8.52 19.43
N LYS A 142 38.38 9.66 19.45
CA LYS A 142 38.91 10.93 19.98
C LYS A 142 39.23 10.85 21.48
N VAL A 143 38.34 10.25 22.27
CA VAL A 143 38.55 10.06 23.71
C VAL A 143 39.74 9.14 23.98
N PHE A 144 39.88 8.05 23.22
CA PHE A 144 40.99 7.12 23.35
C PHE A 144 42.33 7.75 22.96
N GLN A 145 42.38 8.52 21.86
CA GLN A 145 43.59 9.27 21.49
C GLN A 145 43.96 10.35 22.50
N TRP A 146 42.98 11.00 23.12
CA TRP A 146 43.23 11.96 24.21
C TRP A 146 43.87 11.28 25.43
N LEU A 147 43.35 10.12 25.84
CA LEU A 147 43.88 9.31 26.96
C LEU A 147 45.31 8.80 26.74
N ILE A 148 45.64 8.37 25.52
CA ILE A 148 47.01 7.91 25.19
C ILE A 148 48.01 9.08 25.17
N ARG A 149 47.57 10.28 24.78
CA ARG A 149 48.42 11.47 24.67
C ARG A 149 48.62 12.21 26.00
N SER A 150 47.83 11.87 27.02
CA SER A 150 47.94 12.41 28.38
C SER A 150 48.85 11.60 29.31
N HIS A 151 49.50 10.55 28.79
CA HIS A 151 50.57 9.79 29.44
C HIS A 151 51.88 9.97 28.67
#